data_AF-A0AA36IBU5-F1
#
_entry.id   AF-A0AA36IBU5-F1
#
_cell.length_a   1.000
_cell.length_b   1.000
_cell.length_c   1.000
_cell.angle_alpha   90.00
_cell.angle_beta   90.00
_cell.angle_gamma   90.00
#
_symmetry.space_group_name_H-M   'P 1'
#
loop_
_entity.id
_entity.type
_entity.pdbx_description
1 polymer ?
#
loop_
_entity_poly.entity_id
_entity_poly.type
_entity_poly.pdbx_seq_one_letter_code
_entity_poly.pdbx_strand_id
1 'polypeptide(L)'
;MGRRWFLCLGLCLVTWRLHSAFAGALQLGAASRGARTVRRVRERKVNRAPRQGRARSGKASGQTDPRVITKRISQLASASEVLAVVKQEQLNPKLNLICISAAWAKIAKMPRSLAVGLDDVRHDPFFPAFVLLTEDWAKKAGAEPKVYARAVASTLWAVSKLYAFVPSRLASLQKQLSIAVPKTAEYMDAQAIANIIWASMTLCWPCCRR
;
A
#
# COMPACT_ATOMS: atom_id res chain seq x y z
N MET A 1 -2.59 28.17 16.61
CA MET A 1 -3.72 27.78 15.71
C MET A 1 -3.36 27.65 14.21
N GLY A 2 -2.16 28.04 13.73
CA GLY A 2 -1.90 28.15 12.28
C GLY A 2 -1.60 26.86 11.46
N ARG A 3 -1.13 25.75 12.05
CA ARG A 3 -0.65 24.60 11.26
C ARG A 3 -1.74 23.66 10.72
N ARG A 4 -2.97 23.71 11.25
CA ARG A 4 -4.08 22.82 10.84
C ARG A 4 -4.76 23.28 9.55
N TRP A 5 -4.79 24.58 9.29
CA TRP A 5 -5.37 25.16 8.07
C TRP A 5 -4.59 24.77 6.81
N PHE A 6 -3.26 24.71 6.88
CA PHE A 6 -2.42 24.31 5.74
C PHE A 6 -2.65 22.87 5.28
N LEU A 7 -2.96 21.95 6.19
CA LEU A 7 -3.28 20.57 5.82
C LEU A 7 -4.63 20.48 5.11
N CYS A 8 -5.63 21.24 5.58
CA CYS A 8 -6.95 21.27 4.96
C CYS A 8 -6.91 21.88 3.55
N LEU A 9 -6.20 23.00 3.38
CA LEU A 9 -5.98 23.63 2.07
C LEU A 9 -5.17 22.75 1.12
N GLY A 10 -4.13 22.07 1.61
CA GLY A 10 -3.35 21.12 0.82
C GLY A 10 -4.20 19.95 0.31
N LEU A 11 -5.07 19.40 1.15
CA LEU A 11 -5.99 18.31 0.78
C LEU A 11 -7.11 18.78 -0.17
N CYS A 12 -7.60 20.01 -0.03
CA CYS A 12 -8.52 20.63 -1.00
C CYS A 12 -7.85 20.83 -2.37
N LEU A 13 -6.58 21.24 -2.40
CA LEU A 13 -5.82 21.36 -3.65
C LEU A 13 -5.53 20.00 -4.30
N VAL A 14 -5.28 18.96 -3.50
CA VAL A 14 -5.08 17.59 -4.01
C VAL A 14 -6.39 17.04 -4.57
N THR A 15 -7.51 17.22 -3.87
CA THR A 15 -8.83 16.79 -4.37
C THR A 15 -9.23 17.56 -5.63
N TRP A 16 -8.96 18.87 -5.69
CA TRP A 16 -9.14 19.68 -6.90
C TRP A 16 -8.27 19.18 -8.06
N ARG A 17 -6.96 18.97 -7.84
CA ARG A 17 -6.05 18.45 -8.88
C ARG A 17 -6.44 17.05 -9.35
N LEU A 18 -6.88 16.18 -8.44
CA LEU A 18 -7.40 14.85 -8.79
C LEU A 18 -8.69 14.98 -9.61
N HIS A 19 -9.58 15.91 -9.26
CA HIS A 19 -10.79 16.18 -10.04
C HIS A 19 -10.45 16.68 -11.45
N SER A 20 -9.51 17.62 -11.59
CA SER A 20 -9.04 18.11 -12.90
C SER A 20 -8.38 17.01 -13.74
N ALA A 21 -7.55 16.16 -13.13
CA ALA A 21 -6.94 15.02 -13.81
C ALA A 21 -7.99 13.97 -14.25
N PHE A 22 -9.02 13.75 -13.42
CA PHE A 22 -10.10 12.82 -13.72
C PHE A 22 -11.01 13.33 -14.84
N ALA A 23 -11.30 14.63 -14.88
CA ALA A 23 -12.03 15.27 -15.97
C ALA A 23 -11.31 15.07 -17.31
N GLY A 24 -9.98 15.23 -17.35
CA GLY A 24 -9.19 14.98 -18.56
C GLY A 24 -9.15 13.50 -18.97
N ALA A 25 -9.03 12.57 -18.01
CA ALA A 25 -8.98 11.13 -18.30
C ALA A 25 -10.32 10.57 -18.81
N LEU A 26 -11.46 11.10 -18.33
CA LEU A 26 -12.79 10.72 -18.82
C LEU A 26 -13.02 11.15 -20.27
N GLN A 27 -12.50 12.32 -20.68
CA GLN A 27 -12.58 12.79 -22.08
C GLN A 27 -11.80 11.90 -23.05
N LEU A 28 -10.69 11.29 -22.62
CA LEU A 28 -9.89 10.38 -23.45
C LEU A 28 -10.38 8.92 -23.41
N GLY A 29 -11.07 8.51 -22.35
CA GLY A 29 -11.53 7.13 -22.16
C GLY A 29 -12.83 6.75 -22.86
N ALA A 30 -13.58 7.71 -23.43
CA ALA A 30 -14.86 7.47 -24.09
C ALA A 30 -14.73 6.82 -25.49
N ALA A 31 -13.54 6.82 -26.09
CA ALA A 31 -13.35 6.37 -27.47
C ALA A 31 -13.02 4.86 -27.67
N SER A 32 -12.92 4.04 -26.61
CA SER A 32 -12.30 2.70 -26.75
C SER A 32 -13.02 1.50 -26.10
N ARG A 33 -14.30 1.61 -25.72
CA ARG A 33 -15.05 0.44 -25.18
C ARG A 33 -15.87 -0.28 -26.24
N GLY A 34 -15.15 -0.95 -27.14
CA GLY A 34 -15.67 -2.07 -27.92
C GLY A 34 -15.87 -3.31 -27.05
N ALA A 35 -17.04 -3.92 -27.19
CA ALA A 35 -17.56 -5.09 -26.48
C ALA A 35 -16.51 -6.18 -26.18
N ARG A 36 -16.47 -6.64 -24.93
CA ARG A 36 -15.83 -7.92 -24.59
C ARG A 36 -16.75 -8.77 -23.71
N THR A 37 -17.30 -9.76 -24.37
CA THR A 37 -18.26 -10.76 -23.93
C THR A 37 -17.74 -11.57 -22.74
N VAL A 38 -18.56 -11.67 -21.71
CA VAL A 38 -18.33 -12.51 -20.53
C VAL A 38 -18.48 -13.98 -20.94
N ARG A 39 -17.37 -14.71 -21.07
CA ARG A 39 -17.38 -16.17 -21.23
C ARG A 39 -17.11 -16.82 -19.88
N ARG A 40 -18.17 -17.31 -19.23
CA ARG A 40 -18.10 -18.27 -18.11
C ARG A 40 -17.29 -19.48 -18.56
N VAL A 41 -16.18 -19.78 -17.90
CA VAL A 41 -15.53 -21.09 -17.99
C VAL A 41 -15.71 -21.80 -16.65
N ARG A 42 -16.53 -22.84 -16.77
CA ARG A 42 -16.96 -23.81 -15.78
C ARG A 42 -15.87 -24.89 -15.63
N GLU A 43 -15.64 -25.29 -14.38
CA GLU A 43 -15.17 -26.61 -13.91
C GLU A 43 -14.05 -27.34 -14.68
N ARG A 44 -12.87 -27.43 -14.05
CA ARG A 44 -12.05 -28.67 -14.07
C ARG A 44 -11.39 -28.88 -12.70
N LYS A 45 -12.07 -29.64 -11.84
CA LYS A 45 -11.42 -30.44 -10.78
C LYS A 45 -10.65 -31.56 -11.50
N VAL A 46 -9.33 -31.47 -11.53
CA VAL A 46 -8.46 -32.59 -11.94
C VAL A 46 -7.57 -32.92 -10.77
N ASN A 47 -7.78 -34.14 -10.26
CA ASN A 47 -6.93 -34.88 -9.34
C ASN A 47 -5.45 -34.67 -9.67
N ARG A 48 -4.68 -34.12 -8.73
CA ARG A 48 -3.22 -34.15 -8.77
C ARG A 48 -2.71 -34.93 -7.58
N ALA A 49 -2.07 -36.05 -7.88
CA ALA A 49 -1.38 -36.93 -6.96
C ALA A 49 -0.31 -36.19 -6.11
N PRO A 50 0.02 -36.69 -4.91
CA PRO A 50 1.06 -36.11 -4.07
C PRO A 50 2.44 -36.30 -4.71
N ARG A 51 3.06 -35.19 -5.14
CA ARG A 51 4.46 -35.20 -5.56
C ARG A 51 5.35 -35.29 -4.33
N GLN A 52 5.99 -36.45 -4.17
CA GLN A 52 7.06 -36.70 -3.21
C GLN A 52 8.23 -35.71 -3.39
N GLY A 53 8.77 -35.31 -2.24
CA GLY A 53 9.70 -34.22 -2.07
C GLY A 53 11.05 -34.44 -2.76
N ARG A 54 11.45 -33.43 -3.53
CA ARG A 54 12.85 -33.24 -3.92
C ARG A 54 13.45 -32.21 -2.98
N ALA A 55 14.11 -32.69 -1.93
CA ALA A 55 14.91 -31.86 -1.03
C ALA A 55 15.99 -31.15 -1.86
N ARG A 56 15.82 -29.85 -2.07
CA ARG A 56 16.80 -29.01 -2.76
C ARG A 56 17.81 -28.49 -1.76
N SER A 57 19.00 -29.07 -1.88
CA SER A 57 20.30 -28.54 -1.45
C SER A 57 20.32 -27.00 -1.44
N GLY A 58 20.57 -26.46 -0.25
CA GLY A 58 20.68 -25.03 0.01
C GLY A 58 21.93 -24.46 -0.66
N LYS A 59 21.73 -23.59 -1.65
CA LYS A 59 22.79 -22.73 -2.19
C LYS A 59 22.74 -21.39 -1.46
N ALA A 60 23.72 -21.18 -0.61
CA ALA A 60 23.95 -19.98 0.18
C ALA A 60 24.43 -18.83 -0.73
N SER A 61 23.47 -18.03 -1.20
CA SER A 61 23.59 -16.59 -1.50
C SER A 61 22.26 -16.12 -2.08
N GLY A 62 21.19 -16.42 -1.34
CA GLY A 62 19.82 -16.45 -1.81
C GLY A 62 19.10 -15.13 -1.62
N GLN A 63 19.16 -14.25 -2.62
CA GLN A 63 18.17 -13.17 -2.72
C GLN A 63 16.79 -13.80 -2.89
N THR A 64 15.92 -13.62 -1.91
CA THR A 64 14.54 -14.10 -1.95
C THR A 64 13.77 -13.38 -3.07
N ASP A 65 13.05 -14.13 -3.91
CA ASP A 65 12.16 -13.57 -4.93
C ASP A 65 11.08 -12.69 -4.26
N PRO A 66 10.84 -11.44 -4.72
CA PRO A 66 9.79 -10.56 -4.18
C PRO A 66 8.40 -11.20 -4.09
N ARG A 67 8.07 -12.12 -5.00
CA ARG A 67 6.79 -12.86 -4.97
C ARG A 67 6.71 -13.79 -3.78
N VAL A 68 7.83 -14.43 -3.42
CA VAL A 68 7.92 -15.30 -2.24
C VAL A 68 7.80 -14.48 -0.97
N ILE A 69 8.46 -13.31 -0.90
CA ILE A 69 8.33 -12.39 0.24
C ILE A 69 6.88 -11.92 0.39
N THR A 70 6.25 -11.46 -0.69
CA THR A 70 4.86 -10.99 -0.66
C THR A 70 3.88 -12.10 -0.23
N LYS A 71 4.10 -13.32 -0.73
CA LYS A 71 3.31 -14.49 -0.31
C LYS A 71 3.52 -14.83 1.16
N ARG A 72 4.75 -14.74 1.66
CA ARG A 72 5.07 -14.96 3.08
C ARG A 72 4.34 -13.92 3.94
N ILE A 73 4.45 -12.63 3.60
CA ILE A 73 3.78 -11.52 4.29
C ILE A 73 2.26 -11.73 4.38
N SER A 74 1.62 -12.19 3.30
CA SER A 74 0.16 -12.37 3.30
C SER A 74 -0.33 -13.46 4.26
N GLN A 75 0.53 -14.43 4.58
CA GLN A 75 0.22 -15.57 5.45
C GLN A 75 0.46 -15.29 6.94
N LEU A 76 1.16 -14.21 7.30
CA LEU A 76 1.49 -13.91 8.70
C LEU A 76 0.25 -13.55 9.52
N ALA A 77 0.28 -13.87 10.81
CA ALA A 77 -0.86 -13.71 11.71
C ALA A 77 -0.79 -12.40 12.50
N SER A 78 0.42 -11.90 12.78
CA SER A 78 0.64 -10.69 13.58
C SER A 78 1.41 -9.59 12.84
N ALA A 79 1.29 -8.35 13.32
CA ALA A 79 2.02 -7.22 12.75
C ALA A 79 3.52 -7.28 13.06
N SER A 80 3.88 -7.77 14.24
CA SER A 80 5.27 -8.00 14.65
C SER A 80 5.97 -9.02 13.73
N GLU A 81 5.28 -10.09 13.33
CA GLU A 81 5.79 -11.04 12.33
C GLU A 81 6.04 -10.36 10.97
N VAL A 82 5.09 -9.52 10.52
CA VAL A 82 5.23 -8.77 9.26
C VAL A 82 6.46 -7.86 9.32
N LEU A 83 6.61 -7.11 10.42
CA LEU A 83 7.75 -6.22 10.64
C LEU A 83 9.07 -7.00 10.72
N ALA A 84 9.09 -8.17 11.37
CA ALA A 84 10.26 -9.04 11.44
C ALA A 84 10.70 -9.54 10.05
N VAL A 85 9.76 -9.93 9.19
CA VAL A 85 10.06 -10.32 7.80
C VAL A 85 10.61 -9.14 6.99
N VAL A 86 10.02 -7.95 7.12
CA VAL A 86 10.53 -6.75 6.44
C VAL A 86 11.93 -6.38 6.94
N LYS A 87 12.17 -6.47 8.26
CA LYS A 87 13.49 -6.22 8.88
C LYS A 87 14.53 -7.20 8.36
N GLN A 88 14.20 -8.48 8.24
CA GLN A 88 15.09 -9.50 7.69
C GLN A 88 15.46 -9.21 6.23
N GLU A 89 14.51 -8.73 5.44
CA GLU A 89 14.66 -8.49 4.00
C GLU A 89 15.10 -7.05 3.66
N GLN A 90 15.33 -6.18 4.64
CA GLN A 90 15.65 -4.76 4.39
C GLN A 90 16.95 -4.55 3.59
N LEU A 91 17.90 -5.49 3.70
CA LEU A 91 19.16 -5.47 2.95
C LEU A 91 19.03 -6.11 1.57
N ASN A 92 17.88 -6.68 1.24
CA ASN A 92 17.65 -7.29 -0.05
C ASN A 92 17.45 -6.18 -1.09
N PRO A 93 18.35 -6.02 -2.08
CA PRO A 93 18.22 -4.98 -3.10
C PRO A 93 16.97 -5.17 -3.97
N LYS A 94 16.37 -6.37 -3.96
CA LYS A 94 15.12 -6.68 -4.63
C LYS A 94 13.89 -6.43 -3.77
N LEU A 95 14.04 -5.99 -2.51
CA LEU A 95 12.90 -5.55 -1.71
C LEU A 95 12.32 -4.29 -2.36
N ASN A 96 11.31 -4.52 -3.21
CA ASN A 96 10.66 -3.46 -3.96
C ASN A 96 9.45 -2.91 -3.18
N LEU A 97 8.92 -1.78 -3.65
CA LEU A 97 7.72 -1.14 -3.09
C LEU A 97 6.52 -2.07 -2.98
N ILE A 98 6.46 -3.11 -3.82
CA ILE A 98 5.36 -4.08 -3.82
C ILE A 98 5.37 -4.85 -2.49
N CYS A 99 6.54 -5.29 -2.01
CA CYS A 99 6.64 -5.96 -0.72
C CYS A 99 6.27 -5.02 0.45
N ILE A 100 6.76 -3.78 0.44
CA ILE A 100 6.50 -2.79 1.50
C ILE A 100 5.00 -2.42 1.53
N SER A 101 4.39 -2.15 0.38
CA SER A 101 2.95 -1.85 0.30
C SER A 101 2.09 -3.05 0.70
N ALA A 102 2.52 -4.28 0.38
CA ALA A 102 1.85 -5.50 0.86
C ALA A 102 1.94 -5.64 2.39
N ALA A 103 3.09 -5.32 2.99
CA ALA A 103 3.26 -5.31 4.45
C ALA A 103 2.30 -4.31 5.10
N TRP A 104 2.26 -3.07 4.63
CA TRP A 104 1.31 -2.06 5.10
C TRP A 104 -0.15 -2.51 4.96
N ALA A 105 -0.52 -3.01 3.77
CA ALA A 105 -1.87 -3.49 3.52
C ALA A 105 -2.25 -4.68 4.42
N LYS A 106 -1.29 -5.56 4.73
CA LYS A 106 -1.48 -6.69 5.64
C LYS A 106 -1.71 -6.20 7.07
N ILE A 107 -0.87 -5.30 7.58
CA ILE A 107 -1.02 -4.71 8.92
C ILE A 107 -2.37 -3.99 9.04
N ALA A 108 -2.76 -3.20 8.04
CA ALA A 108 -4.02 -2.46 8.05
C ALA A 108 -5.28 -3.33 7.96
N LYS A 109 -5.17 -4.58 7.47
CA LYS A 109 -6.27 -5.55 7.38
C LYS A 109 -6.41 -6.42 8.63
N MET A 110 -5.44 -6.40 9.55
CA MET A 110 -5.55 -7.18 10.78
C MET A 110 -6.75 -6.69 11.60
N PRO A 111 -7.58 -7.61 12.13
CA PRO A 111 -8.79 -7.25 12.84
C PRO A 111 -8.48 -6.42 14.08
N ARG A 112 -9.17 -5.29 14.22
CA ARG A 112 -9.00 -4.35 15.34
C ARG A 112 -9.38 -4.95 16.70
N SER A 113 -10.23 -5.98 16.71
CA SER A 113 -10.67 -6.67 17.93
C SER A 113 -9.58 -7.52 18.56
N LEU A 114 -8.54 -7.90 17.79
CA LEU A 114 -7.28 -8.36 18.37
C LEU A 114 -6.50 -7.12 18.79
N ALA A 115 -6.80 -6.58 19.97
CA ALA A 115 -6.05 -5.49 20.62
C ALA A 115 -4.52 -5.73 20.58
N VAL A 116 -4.12 -7.01 20.58
CA VAL A 116 -2.74 -7.49 20.42
C VAL A 116 -2.08 -6.95 19.14
N GLY A 117 -2.76 -6.94 18.00
CA GLY A 117 -2.10 -6.67 16.72
C GLY A 117 -1.68 -5.22 16.49
N LEU A 118 -2.38 -4.25 17.08
CA LEU A 118 -2.09 -2.83 16.89
C LEU A 118 -1.20 -2.25 17.99
N ASP A 119 -1.31 -2.78 19.22
CA ASP A 119 -0.35 -2.45 20.26
C ASP A 119 1.03 -3.01 19.94
N ASP A 120 1.13 -4.17 19.27
CA ASP A 120 2.38 -4.68 18.72
C ASP A 120 3.06 -3.62 17.83
N VAL A 121 2.33 -3.02 16.89
CA VAL A 121 2.87 -1.98 15.99
C VAL A 121 3.36 -0.75 16.75
N ARG A 122 2.64 -0.36 17.81
CA ARG A 122 2.97 0.83 18.60
C ARG A 122 4.27 0.66 19.39
N HIS A 123 4.49 -0.53 19.93
CA HIS A 123 5.62 -0.86 20.80
C HIS A 123 6.79 -1.49 20.04
N ASP A 124 6.59 -1.91 18.79
CA ASP A 124 7.65 -2.48 17.97
C ASP A 124 8.77 -1.44 17.71
N PRO A 125 10.02 -1.74 18.09
CA PRO A 125 11.14 -0.81 17.95
C PRO A 125 11.57 -0.59 16.51
N PHE A 126 11.22 -1.48 15.58
CA PHE A 126 11.49 -1.36 14.16
C PHE A 126 10.43 -0.55 13.42
N PHE A 127 9.25 -0.34 13.99
CA PHE A 127 8.18 0.41 13.32
C PHE A 127 8.60 1.82 12.84
N PRO A 128 9.34 2.65 13.61
CA PRO A 128 9.86 3.92 13.11
C PRO A 128 10.78 3.78 11.89
N ALA A 129 11.66 2.77 11.89
CA ALA A 129 12.56 2.49 10.76
C ALA A 129 11.75 2.03 9.52
N PHE A 130 10.69 1.24 9.72
CA PHE A 130 9.77 0.85 8.66
C PHE A 130 9.03 2.06 8.04
N VAL A 131 8.63 3.04 8.86
CA VAL A 131 8.05 4.29 8.38
C VAL A 131 9.04 5.07 7.53
N LEU A 132 10.28 5.28 8.03
CA LEU A 132 11.33 6.00 7.29
C LEU A 132 11.69 5.31 5.97
N LEU A 133 11.81 3.98 5.99
CA LEU A 133 12.02 3.17 4.77
C LEU A 133 10.91 3.43 3.74
N THR A 134 9.67 3.51 4.19
CA THR A 134 8.52 3.78 3.32
C THR A 134 8.52 5.23 2.82
N GLU A 135 8.98 6.20 3.62
CA GLU A 135 9.10 7.60 3.22
C GLU A 135 10.12 7.79 2.10
N ASP A 136 11.31 7.21 2.24
CA ASP A 136 12.34 7.29 1.21
C ASP A 136 11.89 6.63 -0.09
N TRP A 137 11.11 5.57 0.02
CA TRP A 137 10.44 4.96 -1.12
C TRP A 137 9.37 5.85 -1.75
N ALA A 138 8.53 6.51 -0.95
CA ALA A 138 7.51 7.42 -1.46
C ALA A 138 8.13 8.61 -2.21
N LYS A 139 9.31 9.09 -1.78
CA LYS A 139 10.07 10.12 -2.52
C LYS A 139 10.51 9.61 -3.90
N LYS A 140 10.99 8.36 -3.98
CA LYS A 140 11.43 7.71 -5.24
C LYS A 140 10.27 7.34 -6.16
N ALA A 141 9.06 7.19 -5.64
CA ALA A 141 7.90 6.79 -6.44
C ALA A 141 7.61 7.73 -7.63
N GLY A 142 8.05 9.00 -7.55
CA GLY A 142 7.94 9.95 -8.66
C GLY A 142 8.87 9.69 -9.85
N ALA A 143 9.92 8.88 -9.68
CA ALA A 143 10.87 8.55 -10.75
C ALA A 143 10.34 7.46 -11.69
N GLU A 144 9.55 6.50 -11.18
CA GLU A 144 8.91 5.44 -11.97
C GLU A 144 7.41 5.35 -11.66
N PRO A 145 6.62 6.38 -12.02
CA PRO A 145 5.25 6.52 -11.55
C PRO A 145 4.34 5.34 -11.97
N LYS A 146 4.57 4.77 -13.15
CA LYS A 146 3.84 3.59 -13.65
C LYS A 146 4.02 2.35 -12.79
N VAL A 147 5.23 2.12 -12.28
CA VAL A 147 5.55 0.93 -11.48
C VAL A 147 4.92 1.05 -10.09
N TYR A 148 4.84 2.27 -9.57
CA TYR A 148 4.54 2.52 -8.16
C TYR A 148 3.12 3.02 -7.87
N ALA A 149 2.33 3.39 -8.88
CA ALA A 149 0.99 3.95 -8.69
C ALA A 149 0.08 3.13 -7.77
N ARG A 150 -0.05 1.82 -8.02
CA ARG A 150 -0.88 0.93 -7.18
C ARG A 150 -0.33 0.79 -5.75
N ALA A 151 0.99 0.77 -5.61
CA ALA A 151 1.64 0.60 -4.32
C ALA A 151 1.52 1.87 -3.46
N VAL A 152 1.69 3.07 -4.04
CA VAL A 152 1.42 4.35 -3.37
C VAL A 152 -0.03 4.40 -2.87
N ALA A 153 -0.99 4.05 -3.71
CA ALA A 153 -2.40 4.06 -3.33
C ALA A 153 -2.74 3.07 -2.21
N SER A 154 -2.20 1.85 -2.29
CA SER A 154 -2.41 0.82 -1.27
C SER A 154 -1.77 1.19 0.07
N THR A 155 -0.58 1.78 0.04
CA THR A 155 0.12 2.26 1.24
C THR A 155 -0.63 3.43 1.88
N LEU A 156 -1.11 4.41 1.09
CA LEU A 156 -1.86 5.54 1.66
C LEU A 156 -3.17 5.09 2.31
N TRP A 157 -3.88 4.15 1.68
CA TRP A 157 -5.05 3.51 2.27
C TRP A 157 -4.71 2.83 3.60
N ALA A 158 -3.64 2.04 3.65
CA ALA A 158 -3.20 1.37 4.87
C ALA A 158 -2.81 2.37 5.97
N VAL A 159 -2.06 3.42 5.63
CA VAL A 159 -1.69 4.50 6.54
C VAL A 159 -2.93 5.18 7.10
N SER A 160 -3.95 5.48 6.28
CA SER A 160 -5.19 6.10 6.75
C SER A 160 -5.96 5.24 7.77
N LYS A 161 -5.92 3.91 7.62
CA LYS A 161 -6.52 2.97 8.58
C LYS A 161 -5.81 2.99 9.93
N LEU A 162 -4.48 3.16 9.93
CA LEU A 162 -3.62 3.13 11.11
C LEU A 162 -3.44 4.52 11.75
N TYR A 163 -3.74 5.59 11.01
CA TYR A 163 -3.51 6.97 11.43
C TYR A 163 -4.23 7.33 12.74
N ALA A 164 -5.42 6.79 12.98
CA ALA A 164 -6.18 7.03 14.21
C ALA A 164 -5.44 6.54 15.48
N PHE A 165 -4.51 5.59 15.35
CA PHE A 165 -3.87 4.93 16.48
C PHE A 165 -2.46 5.45 16.78
N VAL A 166 -1.74 5.86 15.74
CA VAL A 166 -0.35 6.36 15.82
C VAL A 166 -0.14 7.60 14.92
N PRO A 167 -0.95 8.67 15.08
CA PRO A 167 -0.94 9.81 14.16
C PRO A 167 0.41 10.53 14.11
N SER A 168 1.07 10.69 15.27
CA SER A 168 2.37 11.37 15.37
C SER A 168 3.46 10.65 14.57
N ARG A 169 3.44 9.31 14.54
CA ARG A 169 4.43 8.50 13.82
C ARG A 169 4.16 8.44 12.32
N LEU A 170 2.90 8.61 11.89
CA LEU A 170 2.50 8.50 10.48
C LEU A 170 2.35 9.83 9.76
N ALA A 171 2.40 10.97 10.45
CA ALA A 171 2.18 12.28 9.85
C ALA A 171 3.18 12.61 8.71
N SER A 172 4.46 12.31 8.91
CA SER A 172 5.49 12.54 7.88
C SER A 172 5.27 11.64 6.66
N LEU A 173 5.05 10.33 6.87
CA LEU A 173 4.74 9.40 5.79
C LEU A 173 3.47 9.75 5.02
N GLN A 174 2.40 10.13 5.73
CA GLN A 174 1.17 10.60 5.11
C GLN A 174 1.40 11.82 4.21
N LYS A 175 2.24 12.77 4.65
CA LYS A 175 2.65 13.91 3.82
C LYS A 175 3.41 13.47 2.57
N GLN A 176 4.39 12.58 2.70
CA GLN A 176 5.18 12.09 1.56
C GLN A 176 4.33 11.33 0.53
N LEU A 177 3.43 10.47 1.00
CA LEU A 177 2.48 9.76 0.13
C LEU A 177 1.56 10.74 -0.58
N SER A 178 1.06 11.77 0.11
CA SER A 178 0.21 12.80 -0.50
C SER A 178 0.92 13.57 -1.61
N ILE A 179 2.24 13.78 -1.51
CA ILE A 179 3.07 14.38 -2.58
C ILE A 179 3.26 13.39 -3.75
N ALA A 180 3.35 12.09 -3.48
CA ALA A 180 3.53 11.05 -4.50
C ALA A 180 2.26 10.75 -5.33
N VAL A 181 1.08 10.92 -4.73
CA VAL A 181 -0.22 10.68 -5.40
C VAL A 181 -0.38 11.42 -6.73
N PRO A 182 -0.25 12.75 -6.81
CA PRO A 182 -0.45 13.46 -8.09
C PRO A 182 0.58 13.06 -9.14
N LYS A 183 1.80 12.65 -8.75
CA LYS A 183 2.84 12.19 -9.67
C LYS A 183 2.54 10.81 -10.27
N THR A 184 1.69 10.03 -9.62
CA THR A 184 1.37 8.64 -10.01
C THR A 184 -0.05 8.46 -10.53
N ALA A 185 -0.88 9.52 -10.44
CA ALA A 185 -2.32 9.47 -10.72
C ALA A 185 -2.66 8.97 -12.13
N GLU A 186 -1.89 9.37 -13.16
CA GLU A 186 -2.14 8.98 -14.55
C GLU A 186 -2.02 7.47 -14.82
N TYR A 187 -1.31 6.73 -13.95
CA TYR A 187 -1.13 5.28 -14.06
C TYR A 187 -1.99 4.49 -13.08
N MET A 188 -2.85 5.16 -12.31
CA MET A 188 -3.73 4.48 -11.37
C MET A 188 -4.89 3.82 -12.09
N ASP A 189 -5.16 2.56 -11.73
CA ASP A 189 -6.42 1.92 -12.08
C ASP A 189 -7.57 2.42 -11.18
N ALA A 190 -8.80 2.00 -11.51
CA ALA A 190 -9.98 2.38 -10.75
C ALA A 190 -9.89 2.01 -9.25
N GLN A 191 -9.25 0.89 -8.92
CA GLN A 191 -9.10 0.44 -7.53
C GLN A 191 -8.11 1.33 -6.76
N ALA A 192 -7.00 1.71 -7.38
CA ALA A 192 -6.02 2.61 -6.81
C ALA A 192 -6.65 3.99 -6.56
N ILE A 193 -7.43 4.51 -7.52
CA ILE A 193 -8.16 5.77 -7.35
C ILE A 193 -9.16 5.67 -6.19
N ALA A 194 -9.95 4.60 -6.12
CA ALA A 194 -10.90 4.38 -5.02
C ALA A 194 -10.19 4.36 -3.65
N ASN A 195 -9.01 3.71 -3.57
CA ASN A 195 -8.20 3.69 -2.36
C ASN A 195 -7.73 5.09 -1.93
N ILE A 196 -7.28 5.92 -2.87
CA ILE A 196 -6.86 7.31 -2.60
C ILE A 196 -8.02 8.15 -2.09
N ILE A 197 -9.18 8.08 -2.76
CA ILE A 197 -10.38 8.83 -2.39
C ILE A 197 -10.80 8.44 -0.97
N TRP A 198 -10.92 7.14 -0.69
CA TRP A 198 -11.29 6.64 0.63
C TRP A 198 -10.30 7.07 1.71
N ALA A 199 -9.00 6.96 1.44
CA ALA A 199 -7.94 7.34 2.38
C ALA A 199 -8.01 8.85 2.69
N SER A 200 -8.22 9.68 1.68
CA SER A 200 -8.30 11.14 1.83
C SER A 200 -9.49 11.55 2.68
N MET A 201 -10.67 10.95 2.42
CA MET A 201 -11.86 11.19 3.26
C MET A 201 -11.61 10.75 4.70
N THR A 202 -11.00 9.58 4.91
CA THR A 202 -10.71 9.03 6.24
C THR A 202 -9.72 9.90 7.02
N LEU A 203 -8.71 10.45 6.35
CA LEU A 203 -7.72 11.34 6.96
C LEU A 203 -8.28 12.75 7.23
N CYS A 204 -9.22 13.24 6.41
CA CYS A 204 -9.91 14.53 6.63
C CYS A 204 -11.00 14.45 7.71
N TRP A 205 -11.63 13.29 7.90
CA TRP A 205 -12.79 13.13 8.80
C TRP A 205 -12.58 13.64 10.24
N PRO A 206 -11.41 13.42 10.90
CA PRO A 206 -11.19 13.91 12.27
C PRO A 206 -11.21 15.44 12.39
N CYS A 207 -11.01 16.17 11.29
CA CYS A 207 -11.04 17.64 11.25
C CYS A 207 -12.47 18.20 11.09
N CYS A 208 -13.40 17.42 10.55
CA CYS A 208 -14.79 17.86 10.29
C CYS A 208 -15.76 17.56 11.45
N ARG A 209 -15.31 16.86 12.51
CA ARG A 209 -16.14 16.41 13.64
C ARG A 209 -15.91 17.19 14.94
N ARG A 210 -15.26 18.36 14.86
CA ARG A 210 -15.08 19.29 15.99
C ARG A 210 -15.80 20.59 15.72
#